data_AF-A0A927X7R4-F1
#
_entry.id   AF-A0A927X7R4-F1
#
_cell.length_a   1.000
_cell.length_b   1.000
_cell.length_c   1.000
_cell.angle_alpha   90.00
_cell.angle_beta   90.00
_cell.angle_gamma   90.00
#
_symmetry.space_group_name_H-M   'P 1'
#
loop_
_entity.id
_entity.type
_entity.pdbx_description
1 polymer ?
#
loop_
_entity_poly.entity_id
_entity_poly.type
_entity_poly.pdbx_seq_one_letter_code
_entity_poly.pdbx_strand_id
1 'polypeptide(L)'
;MTHILLWVIFLNKTLLTIFIKTLSVDSSLRYLNYLGFQFTYKEVEKILPYLKDNLDLLDKEHKDYLLNNLPPVSSSCKYQLSLLFDKFI
;
A
#
# COMPACT_ATOMS: atom_id res chain seq x y z
N MET A 1 -5.54 -11.73 25.48
CA MET A 1 -6.17 -10.94 24.38
C MET A 1 -5.17 -10.38 23.35
N THR A 2 -3.86 -10.65 23.49
CA THR A 2 -2.80 -10.19 22.55
C THR A 2 -2.71 -10.98 21.25
N HIS A 3 -3.16 -12.24 21.22
CA HIS A 3 -3.07 -13.07 20.02
C HIS A 3 -3.98 -12.59 18.88
N ILE A 4 -5.22 -12.15 19.16
CA ILE A 4 -6.16 -11.72 18.12
C ILE A 4 -5.66 -10.48 17.38
N LEU A 5 -5.08 -9.51 18.11
CA LEU A 5 -4.48 -8.30 17.52
C LEU A 5 -3.30 -8.63 16.59
N LEU A 6 -2.42 -9.55 17.00
CA LEU A 6 -1.32 -10.02 16.17
C LEU A 6 -1.86 -10.69 14.89
N TRP A 7 -2.85 -11.59 14.99
CA TRP A 7 -3.45 -12.25 13.83
C TRP A 7 -4.11 -11.25 12.86
N VAL A 8 -4.79 -10.21 13.36
CA VAL A 8 -5.40 -9.16 12.53
C VAL A 8 -4.35 -8.31 11.81
N ILE A 9 -3.24 -7.97 12.48
CA ILE A 9 -2.13 -7.23 11.86
C ILE A 9 -1.43 -8.10 10.80
N PHE A 10 -1.16 -9.37 11.09
CA PHE A 10 -0.59 -10.32 10.13
C PHE A 10 -1.50 -10.51 8.92
N LEU A 11 -2.81 -10.66 9.12
CA LEU A 11 -3.80 -10.74 8.06
C LEU A 11 -3.81 -9.49 7.18
N ASN A 12 -3.74 -8.29 7.77
CA ASN A 12 -3.70 -7.04 7.01
C ASN A 12 -2.43 -6.90 6.16
N LYS A 13 -1.26 -7.23 6.70
CA LYS A 13 0.00 -7.22 5.94
C LYS A 13 0.00 -8.25 4.81
N THR A 14 -0.45 -9.47 5.08
CA THR A 14 -0.53 -10.53 4.07
C THR A 14 -1.51 -10.17 2.96
N LEU A 15 -2.68 -9.61 3.30
CA LEU A 15 -3.66 -9.15 2.32
C LEU A 15 -3.12 -8.01 1.46
N LEU A 16 -2.42 -7.04 2.05
CA LEU A 16 -1.78 -5.96 1.31
C LEU A 16 -0.67 -6.48 0.37
N THR A 17 0.11 -7.44 0.83
CA THR A 17 1.17 -8.08 0.02
C THR A 17 0.56 -8.83 -1.18
N ILE A 18 -0.50 -9.61 -0.94
CA ILE A 18 -1.22 -10.32 -2.01
C ILE A 18 -1.84 -9.32 -2.99
N PHE A 19 -2.48 -8.26 -2.48
CA PHE A 19 -3.05 -7.17 -3.27
C PHE A 19 -2.01 -6.57 -4.22
N ILE A 20 -0.87 -6.13 -3.67
CA ILE A 20 0.22 -5.51 -4.44
C ILE A 20 0.75 -6.50 -5.47
N LYS A 21 0.94 -7.77 -5.11
CA LYS A 21 1.55 -8.78 -6.00
C LYS A 21 0.64 -9.18 -7.17
N THR A 22 -0.66 -9.34 -6.92
CA THR A 22 -1.57 -10.01 -7.85
C THR A 22 -2.38 -9.08 -8.75
N LEU A 23 -2.62 -7.84 -8.32
CA LEU A 23 -3.56 -6.99 -9.03
C LEU A 23 -2.92 -6.21 -10.18
N SER A 24 -3.74 -5.99 -11.21
CA SER A 24 -3.51 -5.01 -12.26
C SER A 24 -3.76 -3.59 -11.73
N VAL A 25 -3.35 -2.58 -12.49
CA VAL A 25 -3.59 -1.17 -12.15
C VAL A 25 -5.09 -0.88 -12.00
N ASP A 26 -5.93 -1.36 -12.92
CA ASP A 26 -7.39 -1.19 -12.86
C ASP A 26 -8.02 -1.81 -11.61
N SER A 27 -7.65 -3.05 -11.28
CA SER A 27 -8.20 -3.75 -10.12
C SER A 27 -7.71 -3.09 -8.82
N SER A 28 -6.46 -2.64 -8.80
CA SER A 28 -5.90 -1.89 -7.67
C SER A 28 -6.66 -0.59 -7.46
N LEU A 29 -6.92 0.17 -8.53
CA LEU A 29 -7.65 1.43 -8.45
C LEU A 29 -9.10 1.25 -7.98
N ARG A 30 -9.80 0.20 -8.45
CA ARG A 30 -11.15 -0.14 -7.96
C ARG A 30 -11.16 -0.46 -6.47
N TYR A 31 -10.18 -1.23 -5.99
CA TYR A 31 -10.08 -1.58 -4.58
C TYR A 31 -9.71 -0.38 -3.70
N LEU A 32 -8.77 0.46 -4.15
CA LEU A 32 -8.40 1.70 -3.46
C LEU A 32 -9.62 2.62 -3.31
N ASN A 33 -10.41 2.77 -4.38
CA ASN A 33 -11.67 3.50 -4.34
C ASN A 33 -12.68 2.89 -3.36
N TYR A 34 -12.81 1.55 -3.34
CA TYR A 34 -13.68 0.85 -2.37
C TYR A 34 -13.25 1.11 -0.93
N LEU A 35 -11.94 1.23 -0.68
CA LEU A 35 -11.37 1.58 0.62
C LEU A 35 -11.49 3.07 0.98
N GLY A 36 -11.99 3.91 0.07
CA GLY A 36 -12.13 5.36 0.24
C GLY A 36 -10.91 6.18 -0.16
N PHE A 37 -9.89 5.57 -0.77
CA PHE A 37 -8.72 6.28 -1.30
C PHE A 37 -8.95 6.69 -2.75
N GLN A 38 -8.58 7.92 -3.10
CA GLN A 38 -8.77 8.50 -4.42
C GLN A 38 -7.41 8.66 -5.11
N PHE A 39 -6.95 7.57 -5.72
CA PHE A 39 -5.76 7.56 -6.58
C PHE A 39 -6.17 7.67 -8.05
N THR A 40 -5.36 8.37 -8.85
CA THR A 40 -5.50 8.36 -10.31
C THR A 40 -4.83 7.13 -10.92
N TYR A 41 -5.25 6.75 -12.13
CA TYR A 41 -4.65 5.62 -12.84
C TYR A 41 -3.13 5.77 -12.99
N LYS A 42 -2.65 6.97 -13.38
CA LYS A 42 -1.21 7.26 -13.55
C LYS A 42 -0.42 7.17 -12.25
N GLU A 43 -1.03 7.47 -11.12
CA GLU A 43 -0.38 7.34 -9.81
C GLU A 43 -0.24 5.87 -9.42
N VAL A 44 -1.31 5.09 -9.58
CA VAL A 44 -1.29 3.64 -9.31
C VAL A 44 -0.33 2.93 -10.27
N GLU A 45 -0.31 3.30 -11.54
CA GLU A 45 0.58 2.75 -12.56
C GLU A 45 2.07 2.95 -12.21
N LYS A 46 2.42 4.05 -11.55
CA LYS A 46 3.79 4.32 -11.10
C LYS A 46 4.12 3.65 -9.77
N ILE A 47 3.19 3.69 -8.82
CA ILE A 47 3.42 3.21 -7.46
C ILE A 47 3.38 1.68 -7.40
N LEU A 48 2.47 1.04 -8.12
CA LEU A 48 2.25 -0.40 -8.03
C LEU A 48 3.49 -1.23 -8.40
N PRO A 49 4.23 -0.93 -9.51
CA PRO A 49 5.50 -1.61 -9.81
C PRO A 49 6.55 -1.37 -8.73
N TYR A 50 6.70 -0.13 -8.27
CA TYR A 50 7.64 0.21 -7.20
C TYR A 50 7.36 -0.58 -5.91
N LEU A 51 6.09 -0.70 -5.52
CA LEU A 51 5.71 -1.50 -4.36
C LEU A 51 5.89 -3.00 -4.60
N LYS A 52 5.69 -3.50 -5.83
CA LYS A 52 5.96 -4.90 -6.20
C LYS A 52 7.45 -5.24 -6.05
N ASP A 53 8.33 -4.33 -6.49
CA ASP A 53 9.78 -4.51 -6.43
C ASP A 53 10.32 -4.39 -4.99
N ASN A 54 9.60 -3.71 -4.11
CA ASN A 54 9.97 -3.49 -2.70
C ASN A 54 9.02 -4.21 -1.72
N LEU A 55 8.39 -5.32 -2.15
CA LEU A 55 7.43 -6.08 -1.33
C LEU A 55 8.04 -6.58 -0.01
N ASP A 56 9.33 -6.89 0.00
CA ASP A 56 10.02 -7.37 1.20
C ASP A 56 10.16 -6.29 2.28
N LEU A 57 10.08 -5.01 1.86
CA LEU A 57 10.18 -3.84 2.73
C LEU A 57 8.80 -3.29 3.15
N LEU A 58 7.71 -4.03 2.89
CA LEU A 58 6.35 -3.62 3.23
C LEU A 58 6.03 -3.90 4.70
N ASP A 59 6.76 -3.22 5.58
CA ASP A 59 6.60 -3.28 7.03
C ASP A 59 6.72 -1.90 7.69
N LYS A 60 6.43 -1.87 9.00
CA LYS A 60 6.34 -0.63 9.76
C LYS A 60 7.69 0.05 9.93
N GLU A 61 8.78 -0.71 9.93
CA GLU A 61 10.15 -0.21 10.10
C GLU A 61 10.65 0.47 8.82
N HIS A 62 10.22 -0.03 7.66
CA HIS A 62 10.62 0.47 6.34
C HIS A 62 9.59 1.42 5.70
N LYS A 63 8.47 1.72 6.37
CA LYS A 63 7.42 2.63 5.88
C LYS A 63 7.97 3.98 5.42
N ASP A 64 8.80 4.63 6.24
CA ASP A 64 9.37 5.94 5.91
C ASP A 64 10.35 5.87 4.75
N TYR A 65 11.11 4.78 4.65
CA TYR A 65 11.98 4.51 3.51
C TYR A 65 11.16 4.39 2.23
N LEU A 66 10.09 3.60 2.25
CA LEU A 66 9.20 3.42 1.10
C LEU A 66 8.60 4.76 0.66
N LEU A 67 8.09 5.56 1.59
CA LEU A 67 7.47 6.86 1.32
C LEU A 67 8.46 7.92 0.80
N ASN A 68 9.72 7.87 1.23
CA ASN A 68 10.74 8.83 0.82
C ASN A 68 11.39 8.49 -0.52
N ASN A 69 11.43 7.21 -0.88
CA ASN A 69 11.98 6.74 -2.16
C ASN A 69 10.90 6.49 -3.23
N LEU A 70 9.66 6.95 -3.00
CA LEU A 70 8.59 6.85 -3.98
C LEU A 70 8.97 7.53 -5.32
N PRO A 71 8.46 7.00 -6.45
CA PRO A 71 8.53 7.72 -7.71
C PRO A 71 7.84 9.09 -7.60
N PRO A 72 8.12 10.03 -8.51
CA PRO A 72 7.51 11.36 -8.48
C PRO A 72 5.99 11.28 -8.59
N VAL A 73 5.30 11.60 -7.49
CA VAL A 73 3.85 11.61 -7.35
C VAL A 73 3.39 12.88 -6.64
N SER A 74 2.09 13.18 -6.72
CA SER A 74 1.52 14.34 -6.05
C SER A 74 1.63 14.23 -4.52
N SER A 75 1.69 15.36 -3.81
CA SER A 75 1.69 15.37 -2.34
C SER A 75 0.44 14.70 -1.77
N SER A 76 -0.71 14.85 -2.46
CA SER A 76 -1.96 14.18 -2.11
C SER A 76 -1.82 12.65 -2.18
N CYS A 77 -1.21 12.15 -3.26
CA CYS A 77 -0.97 10.72 -3.44
C CYS A 77 -0.03 10.16 -2.38
N LYS A 78 1.07 10.86 -2.07
CA LYS A 78 1.99 10.46 -0.99
C LYS A 78 1.29 10.41 0.37
N TYR A 79 0.41 11.36 0.67
CA TYR A 79 -0.39 11.37 1.90
C TYR A 79 -1.37 10.20 1.95
N GLN A 80 -2.11 9.93 0.87
CA GLN A 80 -3.02 8.79 0.81
C GLN A 80 -2.29 7.45 0.94
N LEU A 81 -1.08 7.34 0.38
CA LEU A 81 -0.26 6.14 0.52
C LEU A 81 0.20 5.93 1.97
N SER A 82 0.60 7.02 2.67
CA SER A 82 0.92 6.96 4.08
C SER A 82 -0.26 6.46 4.91
N LEU A 83 -1.46 6.99 4.66
CA LEU A 83 -2.69 6.55 5.34
C LEU A 83 -3.01 5.08 5.05
N LEU A 84 -2.78 4.64 3.81
CA LEU A 84 -2.95 3.24 3.44
C LEU A 84 -1.96 2.35 4.20
N PHE A 85 -0.69 2.74 4.29
CA PHE A 85 0.29 2.03 5.11
C PHE A 85 -0.12 2.01 6.58
N ASP A 86 -0.50 3.14 7.18
CA ASP A 86 -0.98 3.19 8.59
C ASP A 86 -2.19 2.29 8.85
N LYS A 87 -3.02 2.03 7.84
CA LYS A 87 -4.20 1.18 7.96
C LYS A 87 -3.88 -0.32 7.93
N PHE A 88 -2.79 -0.71 7.26
CA PHE A 88 -2.50 -2.11 6.96
C PHE A 88 -1.15 -2.62 7.49
N ILE A 89 -0.26 -1.72 7.94
CA ILE A 89 1.12 -1.96 8.38
C ILE A 89 1.35 -1.26 9.73
#